data_AF-A0A6P0VPT1-F1
#
_entry.id   AF-A0A6P0VPT1-F1
#
_cell.length_a   1.000
_cell.length_b   1.000
_cell.length_c   1.000
_cell.angle_alpha   90.00
_cell.angle_beta   90.00
_cell.angle_gamma   90.00
#
_symmetry.space_group_name_H-M   'P 1'
#
loop_
_entity.id
_entity.type
_entity.pdbx_description
1 polymer ?
#
loop_
_entity_poly.entity_id
_entity_poly.type
_entity_poly.pdbx_seq_one_letter_code
_entity_poly.pdbx_strand_id
1 'polypeptide(L)'
;MDNDPSVKDAALLYDWRIYSIRQALKEKGKATGALEIQDLLDLGHLDQYHYFGSQACDRAIDYLALNPNSRVLDIGSGVGGPARYISYKTGCHFQCVELRPDFSEIAQELTQRMGLDQRIQYLTGNVLSPQIQDALLPNSFDNVISFLALLHIAERDKVLEICFRALQENGRVYIEDYVANYTLTPEIQTTLQEVFYAPYVPTREAYRNHLERAGFTDICFIDLTTGWRRCKVERYQQLIESQTEFIKVFGEEVYENRSQLYRIGRDMFQSGKIGGALITAKKPPAAQIHLVPETYFSTFTSVYNEQYHFFLEDGSLLALRQFKTGTLEHYSAWWSDTQGNSRELVNTSEQQGSAHHISITKNHQSGTICLPETKLEIKFEVTNQITWGVPGEENQRDVIHQPQLSCVVQTERGTQKGEGYCKIYQGNYPRFWGYHFVYALFPDYGIIWSADATFGQEDNNHFNILHTSQTQKPILLRTQESYHRQTSAYACIQDKRYNLNFDKAFASWSSILRHRTSTMESNLILEYREATLAIDDQEVSKGVCFKESCFGTIA
;
A
#
# COMPACT_ATOMS: atom_id res chain seq x y z
N MET A 1 7.34 8.67 34.83
CA MET A 1 8.28 8.41 33.72
C MET A 1 8.58 9.78 33.12
N ASP A 2 9.28 10.65 33.87
CA ASP A 2 9.08 12.11 33.77
C ASP A 2 10.32 12.87 33.25
N ASN A 3 11.14 12.26 32.39
CA ASN A 3 12.37 12.90 31.89
C ASN A 3 12.60 12.62 30.41
N ASP A 4 11.59 12.88 29.57
CA ASP A 4 11.79 13.03 28.13
C ASP A 4 11.94 14.52 27.79
N PRO A 5 13.10 14.98 27.28
CA PRO A 5 13.32 16.37 26.86
C PRO A 5 12.31 16.88 25.82
N SER A 6 11.76 16.00 24.98
CA SER A 6 10.76 16.36 23.97
C SER A 6 9.42 16.86 24.55
N VAL A 7 9.12 16.49 25.80
CA VAL A 7 7.89 16.90 26.51
C VAL A 7 8.04 18.28 27.15
N LYS A 8 9.28 18.70 27.51
CA LYS A 8 9.54 20.05 28.05
C LYS A 8 9.48 21.14 26.98
N ASP A 9 10.01 20.85 25.79
CA ASP A 9 9.99 21.80 24.68
C ASP A 9 8.55 22.04 24.16
N ALA A 10 7.68 21.03 24.20
CA ALA A 10 6.27 21.15 23.82
C ALA A 10 5.40 21.95 24.82
N ALA A 11 5.75 21.96 26.11
CA ALA A 11 5.08 22.76 27.14
C ALA A 11 5.34 24.26 26.92
N LEU A 12 6.60 24.66 26.75
CA LEU A 12 7.00 26.05 26.44
C LEU A 12 6.41 26.57 25.12
N LEU A 13 6.14 25.68 24.17
CA LEU A 13 5.65 26.00 22.84
C LEU A 13 4.19 26.46 22.79
N TYR A 14 3.35 26.03 23.73
CA TYR A 14 1.89 26.18 23.64
C TYR A 14 1.21 26.65 24.94
N ASP A 15 1.91 26.64 26.08
CA ASP A 15 1.47 27.30 27.31
C ASP A 15 1.22 28.80 27.09
N TRP A 16 1.97 29.41 26.17
CA TRP A 16 1.77 30.82 25.80
C TRP A 16 0.36 31.09 25.27
N ARG A 17 -0.26 30.16 24.52
CA ARG A 17 -1.58 30.37 23.91
C ARG A 17 -2.68 30.37 24.96
N ILE A 18 -2.68 29.36 25.82
CA ILE A 18 -3.61 29.26 26.95
C ILE A 18 -3.47 30.50 27.84
N TYR A 19 -2.23 30.88 28.13
CA TYR A 19 -1.95 32.10 28.87
C TYR A 19 -2.46 33.35 28.16
N SER A 20 -2.18 33.53 26.86
CA SER A 20 -2.65 34.66 26.05
C SER A 20 -4.16 34.76 26.02
N ILE A 21 -4.87 33.64 25.87
CA ILE A 21 -6.34 33.61 25.93
C ILE A 21 -6.79 34.11 27.31
N ARG A 22 -6.22 33.57 28.39
CA ARG A 22 -6.59 33.96 29.76
C ARG A 22 -6.29 35.42 30.05
N GLN A 23 -5.15 35.95 29.62
CA GLN A 23 -4.82 37.37 29.79
C GLN A 23 -5.72 38.27 28.94
N ALA A 24 -5.93 37.94 27.67
CA ALA A 24 -6.80 38.74 26.80
C ALA A 24 -8.25 38.80 27.33
N LEU A 25 -8.76 37.70 27.88
CA LEU A 25 -10.05 37.69 28.57
C LEU A 25 -10.01 38.50 29.87
N LYS A 26 -8.95 38.38 30.67
CA LYS A 26 -8.78 39.13 31.92
C LYS A 26 -8.73 40.64 31.69
N GLU A 27 -7.98 41.10 30.69
CA GLU A 27 -7.86 42.52 30.32
C GLU A 27 -9.21 43.14 29.93
N LYS A 28 -10.14 42.31 29.43
CA LYS A 28 -11.52 42.71 29.12
C LYS A 28 -12.50 42.57 30.29
N GLY A 29 -12.01 42.25 31.49
CA GLY A 29 -12.87 41.99 32.64
C GLY A 29 -13.66 40.68 32.52
N LYS A 30 -13.26 39.77 31.62
CA LYS A 30 -13.89 38.47 31.34
C LYS A 30 -13.03 37.31 31.85
N ALA A 31 -12.28 37.50 32.92
CA ALA A 31 -11.51 36.41 33.54
C ALA A 31 -12.42 35.26 34.02
N THR A 32 -13.62 35.59 34.51
CA THR A 32 -14.64 34.66 34.98
C THR A 32 -16.00 35.02 34.37
N GLY A 33 -17.02 34.18 34.60
CA GLY A 33 -18.39 34.43 34.16
C GLY A 33 -18.65 34.04 32.70
N ALA A 34 -19.89 34.29 32.26
CA ALA A 34 -20.35 33.96 30.93
C ALA A 34 -19.62 34.76 29.85
N LEU A 35 -19.38 34.12 28.70
CA LEU A 35 -18.78 34.72 27.52
C LEU A 35 -19.83 34.87 26.42
N GLU A 36 -19.64 35.87 25.58
CA GLU A 36 -20.39 36.08 24.34
C GLU A 36 -19.50 35.75 23.13
N ILE A 37 -20.12 35.54 21.97
CA ILE A 37 -19.36 35.17 20.76
C ILE A 37 -18.32 36.24 20.39
N GLN A 38 -18.61 37.52 20.64
CA GLN A 38 -17.70 38.62 20.36
C GLN A 38 -16.43 38.56 21.24
N ASP A 39 -16.57 38.12 22.50
CA ASP A 39 -15.43 37.96 23.40
C ASP A 39 -14.41 36.98 22.80
N LEU A 40 -14.89 35.90 22.15
CA LEU A 40 -14.06 34.89 21.49
C LEU A 40 -13.56 35.35 20.12
N LEU A 41 -14.39 36.03 19.31
CA LEU A 41 -13.98 36.55 18.01
C LEU A 41 -12.82 37.55 18.13
N ASP A 42 -12.83 38.36 19.17
CA ASP A 42 -11.75 39.31 19.43
C ASP A 42 -10.44 38.64 19.86
N LEU A 43 -10.46 37.38 20.33
CA LEU A 43 -9.24 36.60 20.56
C LEU A 43 -8.54 36.27 19.23
N GLY A 44 -9.26 36.36 18.11
CA GLY A 44 -8.74 36.19 16.76
C GLY A 44 -8.00 34.86 16.62
N HIS A 45 -6.73 34.93 16.22
CA HIS A 45 -5.90 33.75 15.98
C HIS A 45 -5.56 32.95 17.26
N LEU A 46 -5.85 33.46 18.46
CA LEU A 46 -5.66 32.72 19.71
C LEU A 46 -6.70 31.61 19.87
N ASP A 47 -7.97 31.93 19.55
CA ASP A 47 -9.10 31.01 19.54
C ASP A 47 -9.22 30.25 18.20
N GLN A 48 -9.04 30.97 17.08
CA GLN A 48 -9.12 30.45 15.73
C GLN A 48 -7.71 30.23 15.16
N TYR A 49 -7.06 29.13 15.57
CA TYR A 49 -5.63 28.91 15.27
C TYR A 49 -5.32 28.79 13.76
N HIS A 50 -6.27 28.26 13.02
CA HIS A 50 -6.22 28.11 11.57
C HIS A 50 -6.24 29.45 10.82
N TYR A 51 -6.05 29.41 9.50
CA TYR A 51 -5.99 30.61 8.66
C TYR A 51 -7.40 31.09 8.28
N PHE A 52 -7.55 32.38 7.96
CA PHE A 52 -8.83 33.05 7.68
C PHE A 52 -9.86 33.12 8.82
N GLY A 53 -9.59 32.50 9.98
CA GLY A 53 -10.43 32.61 11.17
C GLY A 53 -11.89 32.20 10.90
N SER A 54 -12.85 32.98 11.40
CA SER A 54 -14.28 32.69 11.24
C SER A 54 -14.73 32.52 9.78
N GLN A 55 -14.05 33.13 8.81
CA GLN A 55 -14.37 32.96 7.38
C GLN A 55 -14.12 31.52 6.89
N ALA A 56 -13.15 30.80 7.47
CA ALA A 56 -12.96 29.39 7.17
C ALA A 56 -14.08 28.54 7.79
N CYS A 57 -14.58 28.93 8.96
CA CYS A 57 -15.73 28.30 9.59
C CYS A 57 -17.02 28.53 8.79
N ASP A 58 -17.25 29.74 8.29
CA ASP A 58 -18.38 30.04 7.40
C ASP A 58 -18.32 29.19 6.11
N ARG A 59 -17.13 29.03 5.51
CA ARG A 59 -16.94 28.11 4.36
C ARG A 59 -17.29 26.65 4.71
N ALA A 60 -16.92 26.19 5.90
CA ALA A 60 -17.27 24.84 6.36
C ALA A 60 -18.77 24.68 6.58
N ILE A 61 -19.45 25.69 7.16
CA ILE A 61 -20.91 25.71 7.33
C ILE A 61 -21.60 25.57 5.98
N ASP A 62 -21.21 26.38 5.00
CA ASP A 62 -21.83 26.39 3.67
C ASP A 62 -21.59 25.07 2.92
N TYR A 63 -20.35 24.58 2.90
CA TYR A 63 -19.99 23.36 2.18
C TYR A 63 -20.69 22.11 2.75
N LEU A 64 -20.72 21.99 4.07
CA LEU A 64 -21.30 20.84 4.77
C LEU A 64 -22.81 20.98 5.00
N ALA A 65 -23.40 22.13 4.64
CA ALA A 65 -24.81 22.46 4.88
C ALA A 65 -25.21 22.24 6.36
N LEU A 66 -24.35 22.72 7.27
CA LEU A 66 -24.52 22.50 8.71
C LEU A 66 -25.77 23.19 9.23
N ASN A 67 -26.52 22.45 10.04
CA ASN A 67 -27.79 22.89 10.63
C ASN A 67 -27.93 22.31 12.06
N PRO A 68 -28.97 22.68 12.82
CA PRO A 68 -29.10 22.26 14.22
C PRO A 68 -29.10 20.73 14.45
N ASN A 69 -29.50 19.96 13.44
CA ASN A 69 -29.54 18.50 13.51
C ASN A 69 -28.23 17.82 13.12
N SER A 70 -27.26 18.58 12.57
CA SER A 70 -25.97 18.03 12.17
C SER A 70 -25.14 17.60 13.39
N ARG A 71 -24.53 16.42 13.29
CA ARG A 71 -23.53 15.87 14.20
C ARG A 71 -22.17 15.86 13.51
N VAL A 72 -21.22 16.60 14.07
CA VAL A 72 -19.91 16.82 13.46
C VAL A 72 -18.81 16.23 14.34
N LEU A 73 -17.89 15.50 13.73
CA LEU A 73 -16.66 15.05 14.38
C LEU A 73 -15.51 16.01 14.03
N ASP A 74 -14.86 16.61 15.02
CA ASP A 74 -13.71 17.50 14.85
C ASP A 74 -12.42 16.78 15.30
N ILE A 75 -11.53 16.49 14.36
CA ILE A 75 -10.24 15.82 14.65
C ILE A 75 -9.15 16.87 14.85
N GLY A 76 -8.60 16.91 16.07
CA GLY A 76 -7.59 17.89 16.48
C GLY A 76 -8.19 19.27 16.74
N SER A 77 -9.23 19.31 17.58
CA SER A 77 -10.05 20.51 17.83
C SER A 77 -9.29 21.69 18.47
N GLY A 78 -8.08 21.44 19.01
CA GLY A 78 -7.27 22.41 19.70
C GLY A 78 -8.00 23.02 20.90
N VAL A 79 -8.01 24.35 20.99
CA VAL A 79 -8.75 25.07 22.04
C VAL A 79 -10.26 25.18 21.75
N GLY A 80 -10.76 24.56 20.67
CA GLY A 80 -12.19 24.43 20.37
C GLY A 80 -12.86 25.62 19.69
N GLY A 81 -12.10 26.61 19.21
CA GLY A 81 -12.63 27.80 18.56
C GLY A 81 -13.56 27.52 17.36
N PRO A 82 -13.16 26.68 16.39
CA PRO A 82 -14.03 26.36 15.25
C PRO A 82 -15.35 25.72 15.66
N ALA A 83 -15.32 24.69 16.51
CA ALA A 83 -16.50 24.01 17.00
C ALA A 83 -17.48 24.96 17.71
N ARG A 84 -16.97 25.86 18.58
CA ARG A 84 -17.80 26.87 19.26
C ARG A 84 -18.44 27.84 18.27
N TYR A 85 -17.66 28.39 17.34
CA TYR A 85 -18.19 29.34 16.36
C TYR A 85 -19.27 28.71 15.47
N ILE A 86 -19.00 27.50 14.95
CA ILE A 86 -19.92 26.78 14.07
C ILE A 86 -21.20 26.37 14.82
N SER A 87 -21.08 25.80 16.03
CA SER A 87 -22.24 25.41 16.84
C SER A 87 -23.07 26.64 17.28
N TYR A 88 -22.42 27.77 17.58
CA TYR A 88 -23.13 29.02 17.88
C TYR A 88 -23.96 29.50 16.68
N LYS A 89 -23.40 29.45 15.47
CA LYS A 89 -24.05 29.93 14.23
C LYS A 89 -25.16 29.01 13.73
N THR A 90 -25.00 27.70 13.89
CA THR A 90 -25.85 26.70 13.24
C THR A 90 -26.68 25.88 14.21
N GLY A 91 -26.34 25.87 15.50
CA GLY A 91 -26.95 24.99 16.49
C GLY A 91 -26.50 23.53 16.41
N CYS A 92 -25.54 23.18 15.53
CA CYS A 92 -25.12 21.79 15.35
C CYS A 92 -24.36 21.25 16.57
N HIS A 93 -24.21 19.93 16.62
CA HIS A 93 -23.52 19.21 17.68
C HIS A 93 -22.11 18.81 17.24
N PHE A 94 -21.17 18.83 18.18
CA PHE A 94 -19.78 18.47 17.97
C PHE A 94 -19.32 17.39 18.94
N GLN A 95 -18.65 16.39 18.40
CA GLN A 95 -17.69 15.57 19.14
C GLN A 95 -16.29 16.00 18.72
N CYS A 96 -15.56 16.60 19.63
CA CYS A 96 -14.19 17.04 19.42
C CYS A 96 -13.21 16.00 19.95
N VAL A 97 -12.16 15.68 19.20
CA VAL A 97 -11.04 14.85 19.65
C VAL A 97 -9.81 15.73 19.72
N GLU A 98 -9.15 15.75 20.88
CA GLU A 98 -7.95 16.55 21.10
C GLU A 98 -6.89 15.72 21.83
N LEU A 99 -5.68 15.71 21.29
CA LEU A 99 -4.58 14.92 21.86
C LEU A 99 -4.18 15.45 23.24
N ARG A 100 -4.23 16.77 23.41
CA ARG A 100 -3.65 17.48 24.54
C ARG A 100 -4.66 17.75 25.67
N PRO A 101 -4.39 17.30 26.90
CA PRO A 101 -5.27 17.54 28.04
C PRO A 101 -5.50 19.01 28.36
N ASP A 102 -4.45 19.84 28.32
CA ASP A 102 -4.51 21.26 28.64
C ASP A 102 -5.32 22.07 27.60
N PHE A 103 -5.21 21.70 26.32
CA PHE A 103 -6.02 22.29 25.24
C PHE A 103 -7.48 21.89 25.36
N SER A 104 -7.74 20.61 25.64
CA SER A 104 -9.09 20.10 25.89
C SER A 104 -9.73 20.76 27.12
N GLU A 105 -8.98 20.97 28.21
CA GLU A 105 -9.48 21.59 29.44
C GLU A 105 -9.93 23.04 29.19
N ILE A 106 -9.10 23.88 28.58
CA ILE A 106 -9.52 25.26 28.26
C ILE A 106 -10.65 25.27 27.23
N ALA A 107 -10.66 24.32 26.28
CA ALA A 107 -11.74 24.22 25.30
C ALA A 107 -13.08 23.91 25.97
N GLN A 108 -13.10 23.01 26.94
CA GLN A 108 -14.28 22.70 27.76
C GLN A 108 -14.70 23.90 28.61
N GLU A 109 -13.75 24.57 29.28
CA GLU A 109 -14.00 25.77 30.08
C GLU A 109 -14.70 26.87 29.25
N LEU A 110 -14.11 27.23 28.11
CA LEU A 110 -14.67 28.28 27.24
C LEU A 110 -16.02 27.87 26.64
N THR A 111 -16.21 26.60 26.32
CA THR A 111 -17.47 26.05 25.82
C THR A 111 -18.57 26.14 26.85
N GLN A 112 -18.29 25.77 28.11
CA GLN A 112 -19.23 25.88 29.23
C GLN A 112 -19.60 27.35 29.50
N ARG A 113 -18.61 28.26 29.47
CA ARG A 113 -18.83 29.69 29.67
C ARG A 113 -19.68 30.34 28.57
N MET A 114 -19.73 29.72 27.39
CA MET A 114 -20.62 30.08 26.28
C MET A 114 -22.00 29.39 26.35
N GLY A 115 -22.22 28.48 27.31
CA GLY A 115 -23.45 27.68 27.41
C GLY A 115 -23.62 26.68 26.25
N LEU A 116 -22.51 26.18 25.69
CA LEU A 116 -22.49 25.27 24.55
C LEU A 116 -22.14 23.82 24.93
N ASP A 117 -21.97 23.53 26.22
CA ASP A 117 -21.54 22.22 26.74
C ASP A 117 -22.53 21.08 26.39
N GLN A 118 -23.82 21.37 26.24
CA GLN A 118 -24.79 20.37 25.78
C GLN A 118 -24.67 20.03 24.29
N ARG A 119 -24.01 20.88 23.50
CA ARG A 119 -23.84 20.69 22.04
C ARG A 119 -22.43 20.25 21.66
N ILE A 120 -21.43 20.58 22.46
CA ILE A 120 -20.02 20.32 22.14
C ILE A 120 -19.40 19.49 23.26
N GLN A 121 -18.94 18.30 22.90
CA GLN A 121 -18.28 17.37 23.81
C GLN A 121 -16.83 17.17 23.37
N TYR A 122 -15.94 16.90 24.33
CA TYR A 122 -14.51 16.73 24.09
C TYR A 122 -14.03 15.36 24.56
N LEU A 123 -13.33 14.64 23.68
CA LEU A 123 -12.60 13.42 23.98
C LEU A 123 -11.11 13.74 23.98
N THR A 124 -10.50 13.71 25.17
CA THR A 124 -9.07 13.93 25.34
C THR A 124 -8.30 12.64 25.09
N GLY A 125 -7.46 12.60 24.06
CA GLY A 125 -6.56 11.49 23.79
C GLY A 125 -6.13 11.37 22.34
N ASN A 126 -5.26 10.41 22.07
CA ASN A 126 -4.83 10.09 20.72
C ASN A 126 -6.00 9.45 19.94
N VAL A 127 -6.39 10.04 18.80
CA VAL A 127 -7.45 9.50 17.92
C VAL A 127 -7.19 8.05 17.49
N LEU A 128 -5.92 7.65 17.39
CA LEU A 128 -5.50 6.30 17.04
C LEU A 128 -5.57 5.31 18.22
N SER A 129 -5.82 5.77 19.45
CA SER A 129 -5.93 4.88 20.61
C SER A 129 -7.24 4.08 20.57
N PRO A 130 -7.23 2.81 21.01
CA PRO A 130 -8.45 2.00 21.06
C PRO A 130 -9.58 2.64 21.85
N GLN A 131 -9.26 3.30 22.98
CA GLN A 131 -10.26 3.93 23.85
C GLN A 131 -11.01 5.06 23.14
N ILE A 132 -10.30 5.90 22.37
CA ILE A 132 -10.93 6.96 21.59
C ILE A 132 -11.73 6.36 20.43
N GLN A 133 -11.18 5.36 19.73
CA GLN A 133 -11.89 4.68 18.65
C GLN A 133 -13.18 4.00 19.11
N ASP A 134 -13.21 3.39 20.29
CA ASP A 134 -14.40 2.74 20.84
C ASP A 134 -15.48 3.76 21.21
N ALA A 135 -15.08 4.96 21.64
CA ALA A 135 -16.00 6.07 21.88
C ALA A 135 -16.58 6.67 20.57
N LEU A 136 -15.85 6.57 19.46
CA LEU A 136 -16.28 7.03 18.14
C LEU A 136 -17.10 5.95 17.43
N LEU A 137 -18.39 5.87 17.80
CA LEU A 137 -19.33 4.92 17.23
C LEU A 137 -19.41 5.01 15.70
N PRO A 138 -19.49 3.87 14.99
CA PRO A 138 -19.69 3.85 13.54
C PRO A 138 -20.98 4.57 13.12
N ASN A 139 -20.97 5.18 11.93
CA ASN A 139 -22.14 5.83 11.32
C ASN A 139 -22.89 6.80 12.27
N SER A 140 -22.16 7.55 13.09
CA SER A 140 -22.73 8.41 14.14
C SER A 140 -22.60 9.91 13.85
N PHE A 141 -21.92 10.28 12.76
CA PHE A 141 -21.68 11.67 12.39
C PHE A 141 -22.11 11.94 10.95
N ASP A 142 -22.73 13.09 10.71
CA ASP A 142 -23.07 13.55 9.36
C ASP A 142 -21.83 14.09 8.66
N ASN A 143 -20.93 14.73 9.41
CA ASN A 143 -19.76 15.39 8.85
C ASN A 143 -18.52 15.21 9.74
N VAL A 144 -17.35 15.25 9.11
CA VAL A 144 -16.04 15.32 9.77
C VAL A 144 -15.36 16.61 9.36
N ILE A 145 -14.78 17.32 10.33
CA ILE A 145 -13.92 18.46 10.08
C ILE A 145 -12.52 18.24 10.68
N SER A 146 -11.52 18.88 10.07
CA SER A 146 -10.19 19.02 10.67
C SER A 146 -9.52 20.26 10.10
N PHE A 147 -9.08 21.16 10.99
CA PHE A 147 -8.36 22.37 10.62
C PHE A 147 -6.91 22.30 11.09
N LEU A 148 -5.97 22.11 10.15
CA LEU A 148 -4.52 22.04 10.40
C LEU A 148 -4.15 21.05 11.52
N ALA A 149 -4.77 19.87 11.52
CA ALA A 149 -4.50 18.83 12.50
C ALA A 149 -3.87 17.56 11.89
N LEU A 150 -4.37 17.09 10.74
CA LEU A 150 -3.91 15.81 10.15
C LEU A 150 -2.45 15.83 9.68
N LEU A 151 -1.82 17.00 9.46
CA LEU A 151 -0.37 17.08 9.24
C LEU A 151 0.47 16.53 10.40
N HIS A 152 -0.08 16.55 11.63
CA HIS A 152 0.62 16.10 12.84
C HIS A 152 0.52 14.58 13.06
N ILE A 153 -0.28 13.86 12.26
CA ILE A 153 -0.54 12.43 12.41
C ILE A 153 0.17 11.68 11.27
N ALA A 154 1.16 10.85 11.62
CA ALA A 154 1.92 10.09 10.64
C ALA A 154 1.05 9.03 9.94
N GLU A 155 0.21 8.34 10.70
CA GLU A 155 -0.70 7.29 10.23
C GLU A 155 -1.97 7.85 9.59
N ARG A 156 -1.79 8.68 8.55
CA ARG A 156 -2.89 9.36 7.84
C ARG A 156 -3.97 8.40 7.33
N ASP A 157 -3.56 7.24 6.81
CA ASP A 157 -4.50 6.21 6.35
C ASP A 157 -5.44 5.77 7.49
N LYS A 158 -4.88 5.47 8.68
CA LYS A 158 -5.66 4.99 9.82
C LYS A 158 -6.64 6.04 10.34
N VAL A 159 -6.23 7.30 10.44
CA VAL A 159 -7.14 8.37 10.90
C VAL A 159 -8.26 8.61 9.87
N LEU A 160 -7.97 8.53 8.57
CA LEU A 160 -9.01 8.64 7.54
C LEU A 160 -9.97 7.44 7.54
N GLU A 161 -9.49 6.23 7.80
CA GLU A 161 -10.34 5.05 8.02
C GLU A 161 -11.27 5.23 9.23
N ILE A 162 -10.76 5.79 10.34
CA ILE A 162 -11.57 6.12 11.52
C ILE A 162 -12.65 7.14 11.17
N CYS A 163 -12.29 8.22 10.45
CA CYS A 163 -13.24 9.21 9.96
C CYS A 163 -14.31 8.58 9.05
N PHE A 164 -13.89 7.72 8.12
CA PHE A 164 -14.78 7.02 7.20
C PHE A 164 -15.77 6.11 7.95
N ARG A 165 -15.29 5.35 8.92
CA ARG A 165 -16.12 4.47 9.76
C ARG A 165 -17.13 5.26 10.59
N ALA A 166 -16.71 6.39 11.16
CA ALA A 166 -17.52 7.22 12.02
C ALA A 166 -18.63 7.97 11.26
N LEU A 167 -18.41 8.31 9.99
CA LEU A 167 -19.39 8.98 9.14
C LEU A 167 -20.57 8.10 8.78
N GLN A 168 -21.77 8.68 8.72
CA GLN A 168 -22.94 8.10 8.08
C GLN A 168 -22.75 8.00 6.57
N GLU A 169 -23.58 7.19 5.91
CA GLU A 169 -23.69 7.19 4.47
C GLU A 169 -24.00 8.60 3.94
N ASN A 170 -23.39 8.98 2.82
CA ASN A 170 -23.44 10.33 2.26
C ASN A 170 -22.81 11.43 3.14
N GLY A 171 -22.23 11.08 4.28
CA GLY A 171 -21.52 12.00 5.14
C GLY A 171 -20.29 12.60 4.44
N ARG A 172 -19.92 13.82 4.82
CA ARG A 172 -18.87 14.60 4.15
C ARG A 172 -17.69 14.89 5.07
N VAL A 173 -16.53 15.05 4.46
CA VAL A 173 -15.30 15.49 5.12
C VAL A 173 -14.92 16.87 4.61
N TYR A 174 -14.52 17.74 5.53
CA TYR A 174 -13.92 19.06 5.26
C TYR A 174 -12.58 19.15 6.00
N ILE A 175 -11.49 19.17 5.26
CA ILE A 175 -10.13 19.23 5.82
C ILE A 175 -9.44 20.47 5.26
N GLU A 176 -8.83 21.26 6.12
CA GLU A 176 -7.85 22.27 5.72
C GLU A 176 -6.46 21.86 6.21
N ASP A 177 -5.52 21.61 5.30
CA ASP A 177 -4.22 21.03 5.65
C ASP A 177 -3.07 21.49 4.73
N TYR A 178 -1.83 21.19 5.13
CA TYR A 178 -0.65 21.37 4.27
C TYR A 178 -0.57 20.30 3.18
N VAL A 179 -0.15 20.74 2.00
CA VAL A 179 0.18 19.86 0.87
C VAL A 179 1.55 20.23 0.32
N ALA A 180 2.33 19.23 -0.09
CA ALA A 180 3.56 19.44 -0.81
C ALA A 180 3.25 19.69 -2.29
N ASN A 181 3.95 20.64 -2.92
CA ASN A 181 3.78 20.89 -4.36
C ASN A 181 4.59 19.90 -5.22
N TYR A 182 5.58 19.24 -4.64
CA TYR A 182 6.41 18.20 -5.23
C TYR A 182 6.97 17.30 -4.11
N THR A 183 7.64 16.22 -4.46
CA THR A 183 8.31 15.35 -3.49
C THR A 183 9.35 16.15 -2.69
N LEU A 184 9.15 16.25 -1.38
CA LEU A 184 10.01 17.03 -0.51
C LEU A 184 11.37 16.35 -0.33
N THR A 185 12.44 17.12 -0.23
CA THR A 185 13.77 16.59 0.10
C THR A 185 13.82 16.20 1.58
N PRO A 186 14.71 15.27 1.98
CA PRO A 186 14.87 14.88 3.39
C PRO A 186 15.07 16.08 4.32
N GLU A 187 15.83 17.10 3.90
CA GLU A 187 16.11 18.28 4.72
C GLU A 187 14.83 19.11 4.99
N ILE A 188 13.96 19.24 3.97
CA ILE A 188 12.68 19.92 4.12
C ILE A 188 11.76 19.10 5.02
N GLN A 189 11.76 17.78 4.88
CA GLN A 189 10.95 16.89 5.71
C GLN A 189 11.39 16.94 7.18
N THR A 190 12.70 16.90 7.45
CA THR A 190 13.25 17.10 8.80
C THR A 190 12.84 18.46 9.37
N THR A 191 12.94 19.53 8.57
CA THR A 191 12.49 20.86 9.00
C THR A 191 11.00 20.90 9.34
N LEU A 192 10.15 20.22 8.55
CA LEU A 192 8.71 20.14 8.81
C LEU A 192 8.41 19.36 10.09
N GLN A 193 9.11 18.27 10.32
CA GLN A 193 8.95 17.45 11.52
C GLN A 193 9.41 18.20 12.78
N GLU A 194 10.58 18.85 12.75
CA GLU A 194 11.14 19.51 13.93
C GLU A 194 10.45 20.83 14.27
N VAL A 195 10.08 21.62 13.25
CA VAL A 195 9.53 22.97 13.47
C VAL A 195 8.01 22.96 13.56
N PHE A 196 7.34 22.15 12.74
CA PHE A 196 5.87 22.11 12.68
C PHE A 196 5.29 20.85 13.31
N TYR A 197 6.11 19.93 13.83
CA TYR A 197 5.62 18.62 14.30
C TYR A 197 4.80 17.91 13.22
N ALA A 198 5.22 18.06 11.96
CA ALA A 198 4.54 17.52 10.79
C ALA A 198 5.38 16.37 10.22
N PRO A 199 5.25 15.13 10.74
CA PRO A 199 6.07 14.00 10.31
C PRO A 199 5.90 13.66 8.82
N TYR A 200 4.74 14.04 8.24
CA TYR A 200 4.43 13.73 6.87
C TYR A 200 3.48 14.76 6.23
N VAL A 201 3.97 15.46 5.21
CA VAL A 201 3.18 16.39 4.36
C VAL A 201 3.12 15.81 2.94
N PRO A 202 1.97 15.25 2.51
CA PRO A 202 1.85 14.56 1.23
C PRO A 202 1.67 15.54 0.07
N THR A 203 1.95 15.10 -1.16
CA THR A 203 1.48 15.80 -2.36
C THR A 203 -0.05 15.71 -2.45
N ARG A 204 -0.69 16.57 -3.26
CA ARG A 204 -2.15 16.51 -3.50
C ARG A 204 -2.59 15.13 -4.00
N GLU A 205 -1.79 14.51 -4.88
CA GLU A 205 -2.04 13.17 -5.41
C GLU A 205 -1.92 12.10 -4.30
N ALA A 206 -0.86 12.15 -3.48
CA ALA A 206 -0.74 11.23 -2.36
C ALA A 206 -1.89 11.40 -1.35
N TYR A 207 -2.31 12.63 -1.05
CA TYR A 207 -3.46 12.91 -0.18
C TYR A 207 -4.76 12.36 -0.77
N ARG A 208 -4.98 12.49 -2.09
CA ARG A 208 -6.09 11.85 -2.79
C ARG A 208 -6.06 10.33 -2.60
N ASN A 209 -4.90 9.70 -2.81
CA ASN A 209 -4.75 8.25 -2.65
C ASN A 209 -5.02 7.77 -1.21
N HIS A 210 -4.70 8.59 -0.20
CA HIS A 210 -5.07 8.30 1.20
C HIS A 210 -6.60 8.30 1.39
N LEU A 211 -7.29 9.29 0.83
CA LEU A 211 -8.76 9.38 0.91
C LEU A 211 -9.45 8.25 0.14
N GLU A 212 -8.98 7.94 -1.07
CA GLU A 212 -9.53 6.84 -1.89
C GLU A 212 -9.35 5.48 -1.23
N ARG A 213 -8.17 5.21 -0.63
CA ARG A 213 -7.93 3.96 0.12
C ARG A 213 -8.83 3.82 1.34
N ALA A 214 -9.14 4.92 2.02
CA ALA A 214 -10.11 4.92 3.11
C ALA A 214 -11.57 4.74 2.62
N GLY A 215 -11.83 4.79 1.32
CA GLY A 215 -13.15 4.58 0.70
C GLY A 215 -13.90 5.85 0.33
N PHE A 216 -13.28 7.03 0.45
CA PHE A 216 -13.93 8.30 0.11
C PHE A 216 -14.04 8.52 -1.41
N THR A 217 -15.09 9.23 -1.79
CA THR A 217 -15.46 9.63 -3.16
C THR A 217 -15.57 11.14 -3.29
N ASP A 218 -15.81 11.63 -4.51
CA ASP A 218 -16.04 13.06 -4.81
C ASP A 218 -14.92 13.98 -4.28
N ILE A 219 -13.68 13.50 -4.34
CA ILE A 219 -12.54 14.17 -3.72
C ILE A 219 -12.15 15.43 -4.51
N CYS A 220 -12.31 16.59 -3.87
CA CYS A 220 -11.99 17.90 -4.43
C CYS A 220 -10.91 18.61 -3.61
N PHE A 221 -10.00 19.29 -4.31
CA PHE A 221 -8.95 20.13 -3.73
C PHE A 221 -9.13 21.56 -4.20
N ILE A 222 -9.24 22.49 -3.24
CA ILE A 222 -9.23 23.93 -3.48
C ILE A 222 -7.91 24.47 -2.94
N ASP A 223 -7.12 25.10 -3.82
CA ASP A 223 -5.83 25.67 -3.44
C ASP A 223 -6.03 26.93 -2.58
N LEU A 224 -5.53 26.88 -1.34
CA LEU A 224 -5.55 27.99 -0.38
C LEU A 224 -4.18 28.67 -0.25
N THR A 225 -3.17 28.21 -1.01
CA THR A 225 -1.77 28.62 -0.85
C THR A 225 -1.58 30.13 -0.89
N THR A 226 -2.21 30.83 -1.83
CA THR A 226 -2.05 32.29 -1.98
C THR A 226 -2.54 33.04 -0.74
N GLY A 227 -3.71 32.69 -0.21
CA GLY A 227 -4.25 33.36 0.97
C GLY A 227 -3.52 32.95 2.25
N TRP A 228 -3.11 31.70 2.39
CA TRP A 228 -2.31 31.25 3.54
C TRP A 228 -0.91 31.88 3.56
N ARG A 229 -0.30 32.09 2.38
CA ARG A 229 0.94 32.86 2.25
C ARG A 229 0.76 34.28 2.80
N ARG A 230 -0.35 34.94 2.45
CA ARG A 230 -0.67 36.28 2.99
C ARG A 230 -0.80 36.25 4.51
N CYS A 231 -1.62 35.33 5.06
CA CYS A 231 -1.80 35.20 6.50
C CYS A 231 -0.49 34.91 7.25
N LYS A 232 0.43 34.13 6.66
CA LYS A 232 1.74 33.85 7.26
C LYS A 232 2.66 35.08 7.27
N VAL A 233 2.66 35.87 6.19
CA VAL A 233 3.39 37.14 6.15
C VAL A 233 2.84 38.10 7.20
N GLU A 234 1.52 38.27 7.27
CA GLU A 234 0.85 39.14 8.25
C GLU A 234 1.14 38.69 9.70
N ARG A 235 1.00 37.40 10.01
CA ARG A 235 1.29 36.86 11.36
C ARG A 235 2.74 37.03 11.76
N TYR A 236 3.69 36.81 10.83
CA TYR A 236 5.10 37.04 11.12
C TYR A 236 5.37 38.52 11.39
N GLN A 237 4.83 39.41 10.56
CA GLN A 237 5.01 40.85 10.71
C GLN A 237 4.45 41.36 12.05
N GLN A 238 3.25 40.91 12.43
CA GLN A 238 2.63 41.25 13.72
C GLN A 238 3.48 40.80 14.91
N LEU A 239 4.11 39.61 14.84
CA LEU A 239 5.00 39.14 15.90
C LEU A 239 6.24 40.01 16.04
N ILE A 240 6.86 40.40 14.92
CA ILE A 240 8.04 41.28 14.92
C ILE A 240 7.69 42.67 15.45
N GLU A 241 6.57 43.25 15.04
CA GLU A 241 6.11 44.57 15.51
C GLU A 241 5.77 44.57 17.01
N SER A 242 5.37 43.42 17.55
CA SER A 242 5.05 43.25 18.97
C SER A 242 6.21 42.67 19.81
N GLN A 243 7.42 42.54 19.26
CA GLN A 243 8.57 41.87 19.89
C GLN A 243 8.79 42.29 21.34
N THR A 244 8.89 43.60 21.60
CA THR A 244 9.23 44.11 22.94
C THR A 244 8.19 43.72 23.99
N GLU A 245 6.91 43.84 23.67
CA GLU A 245 5.83 43.48 24.60
C GLU A 245 5.72 41.95 24.72
N PHE A 246 5.90 41.22 23.61
CA PHE A 246 5.86 39.76 23.62
C PHE A 246 6.97 39.18 24.52
N ILE A 247 8.21 39.64 24.38
CA ILE A 247 9.35 39.21 25.22
C ILE A 247 9.09 39.57 26.69
N LYS A 248 8.53 40.74 26.96
CA LYS A 248 8.21 41.17 28.34
C LYS A 248 7.20 40.24 29.03
N VAL A 249 6.27 39.66 28.27
CA VAL A 249 5.22 38.77 28.81
C VAL A 249 5.65 37.29 28.82
N PHE A 250 6.30 36.82 27.76
CA PHE A 250 6.57 35.39 27.53
C PHE A 250 8.05 35.00 27.64
N GLY A 251 8.96 35.97 27.71
CA GLY A 251 10.39 35.73 27.69
C GLY A 251 10.98 35.63 26.28
N GLU A 252 12.31 35.75 26.22
CA GLU A 252 13.07 35.75 24.97
C GLU A 252 13.07 34.39 24.27
N GLU A 253 13.16 33.30 25.04
CA GLU A 253 13.15 31.93 24.51
C GLU A 253 11.86 31.60 23.75
N VAL A 254 10.70 31.94 24.34
CA VAL A 254 9.40 31.71 23.69
C VAL A 254 9.28 32.59 22.44
N TYR A 255 9.69 33.85 22.51
CA TYR A 255 9.70 34.74 21.34
C TYR A 255 10.54 34.16 20.20
N GLU A 256 11.77 33.74 20.48
CA GLU A 256 12.68 33.22 19.44
C GLU A 256 12.12 31.97 18.79
N ASN A 257 11.56 31.04 19.57
CA ASN A 257 10.90 29.86 19.03
C ASN A 257 9.70 30.23 18.13
N ARG A 258 8.80 31.14 18.58
CA ARG A 258 7.64 31.57 17.77
C ARG A 258 8.08 32.31 16.50
N SER A 259 9.10 33.16 16.62
CA SER A 259 9.73 33.86 15.50
C SER A 259 10.28 32.88 14.48
N GLN A 260 10.99 31.84 14.92
CA GLN A 260 11.48 30.77 14.07
C GLN A 260 10.34 30.03 13.36
N LEU A 261 9.30 29.61 14.08
CA LEU A 261 8.13 28.94 13.49
C LEU A 261 7.48 29.79 12.39
N TYR A 262 7.20 31.06 12.67
CA TYR A 262 6.54 31.95 11.73
C TYR A 262 7.43 32.31 10.54
N ARG A 263 8.73 32.55 10.77
CA ARG A 263 9.72 32.82 9.72
C ARG A 263 9.85 31.66 8.76
N ILE A 264 10.12 30.45 9.28
CA ILE A 264 10.25 29.24 8.45
C ILE A 264 8.94 28.96 7.72
N GLY A 265 7.79 29.13 8.39
CA GLY A 265 6.49 28.91 7.78
C GLY A 265 6.22 29.85 6.61
N ARG A 266 6.55 31.13 6.79
CA ARG A 266 6.48 32.15 5.73
C ARG A 266 7.40 31.77 4.56
N ASP A 267 8.66 31.44 4.83
CA ASP A 267 9.68 31.16 3.81
C ASP A 267 9.34 29.89 3.00
N MET A 268 8.82 28.85 3.65
CA MET A 268 8.38 27.62 2.98
C MET A 268 7.18 27.85 2.03
N PHE A 269 6.21 28.68 2.43
CA PHE A 269 5.07 29.05 1.57
C PHE A 269 5.44 30.05 0.45
N GLN A 270 6.43 30.91 0.69
CA GLN A 270 6.94 31.85 -0.32
C GLN A 270 7.79 31.14 -1.38
N SER A 271 8.62 30.18 -0.97
CA SER A 271 9.41 29.36 -1.90
C SER A 271 8.58 28.37 -2.72
N GLY A 272 7.30 28.16 -2.36
CA GLY A 272 6.41 27.24 -3.07
C GLY A 272 6.72 25.76 -2.82
N LYS A 273 7.53 25.43 -1.80
CA LYS A 273 7.80 24.04 -1.38
C LYS A 273 6.53 23.34 -0.89
N ILE A 274 5.77 24.06 -0.07
CA ILE A 274 4.49 23.63 0.47
C ILE A 274 3.41 24.63 0.13
N GLY A 275 2.17 24.15 0.15
CA GLY A 275 0.96 24.92 -0.03
C GLY A 275 -0.09 24.56 1.03
N GLY A 276 -1.23 25.23 0.93
CA GLY A 276 -2.41 24.93 1.73
C GLY A 276 -3.54 24.45 0.83
N ALA A 277 -4.33 23.49 1.30
CA ALA A 277 -5.49 23.03 0.56
C ALA A 277 -6.72 22.93 1.48
N LEU A 278 -7.87 23.32 0.95
CA LEU A 278 -9.15 22.79 1.39
C LEU A 278 -9.41 21.52 0.60
N ILE A 279 -9.59 20.42 1.33
CA ILE A 279 -9.79 19.07 0.82
C ILE A 279 -11.17 18.65 1.27
N THR A 280 -11.99 18.22 0.32
CA THR A 280 -13.34 17.76 0.60
C THR A 280 -13.58 16.42 -0.05
N ALA A 281 -14.37 15.57 0.59
CA ALA A 281 -14.69 14.24 0.11
C ALA A 281 -15.99 13.73 0.74
N LYS A 282 -16.53 12.64 0.20
CA LYS A 282 -17.82 12.07 0.61
C LYS A 282 -17.70 10.57 0.88
N LYS A 283 -18.33 10.09 1.95
CA LYS A 283 -18.58 8.66 2.14
C LYS A 283 -19.71 8.24 1.19
N PRO A 284 -19.45 7.36 0.21
CA PRO A 284 -20.50 6.91 -0.70
C PRO A 284 -21.62 6.18 0.07
N PRO A 285 -22.85 6.13 -0.46
CA PRO A 285 -23.87 5.25 0.07
C PRO A 285 -23.39 3.79 0.03
N ALA A 286 -23.86 2.92 0.92
CA ALA A 286 -23.37 1.54 1.00
C ALA A 286 -23.55 0.74 -0.32
N ALA A 287 -24.45 1.18 -1.19
CA ALA A 287 -24.64 0.63 -2.54
C ALA A 287 -23.53 1.00 -3.55
N GLN A 288 -22.58 1.87 -3.19
CA GLN A 288 -21.43 2.30 -3.98
C GLN A 288 -20.11 1.86 -3.33
N ILE A 289 -20.02 0.61 -2.86
CA ILE A 289 -18.71 -0.04 -2.80
C ILE A 289 -18.17 -0.02 -4.23
N HIS A 290 -17.04 0.65 -4.46
CA HIS A 290 -16.41 0.73 -5.78
C HIS A 290 -16.17 -0.68 -6.31
N LEU A 291 -17.05 -1.15 -7.18
CA LEU A 291 -16.65 -2.09 -8.20
C LEU A 291 -15.60 -1.35 -9.02
N VAL A 292 -14.37 -1.85 -9.00
CA VAL A 292 -13.36 -1.48 -9.98
C VAL A 292 -14.04 -1.55 -11.35
N PRO A 293 -14.05 -0.48 -12.17
CA PRO A 293 -14.71 -0.51 -13.47
C PRO A 293 -14.23 -1.75 -14.24
N GLU A 294 -15.12 -2.50 -14.89
CA GLU A 294 -14.74 -3.69 -15.67
C GLU A 294 -13.62 -3.38 -16.68
N THR A 295 -13.57 -2.13 -17.15
CA THR A 295 -12.53 -1.60 -18.05
C THR A 295 -11.12 -1.62 -17.47
N TYR A 296 -10.95 -1.73 -16.15
CA TYR A 296 -9.64 -1.86 -15.49
C TYR A 296 -9.06 -3.27 -15.58
N PHE A 297 -9.92 -4.29 -15.76
CA PHE A 297 -9.52 -5.67 -16.00
C PHE A 297 -9.51 -6.05 -17.49
N SER A 298 -10.02 -5.18 -18.37
CA SER A 298 -10.14 -5.46 -19.81
C SER A 298 -8.88 -5.14 -20.62
N THR A 299 -7.83 -4.58 -20.01
CA THR A 299 -6.54 -4.37 -20.69
C THR A 299 -5.72 -5.65 -20.64
N PHE A 300 -5.35 -6.16 -21.81
CA PHE A 300 -4.53 -7.35 -21.95
C PHE A 300 -3.14 -7.02 -22.47
N THR A 301 -2.16 -7.77 -21.97
CA THR A 301 -0.76 -7.72 -22.37
C THR A 301 -0.40 -9.01 -23.06
N SER A 302 0.23 -8.92 -24.24
CA SER A 302 0.77 -10.10 -24.90
C SER A 302 1.98 -10.62 -24.12
N VAL A 303 1.95 -11.88 -23.74
CA VAL A 303 2.99 -12.57 -22.98
C VAL A 303 3.49 -13.77 -23.79
N TYR A 304 4.82 -13.91 -23.82
CA TYR A 304 5.51 -15.14 -24.21
C TYR A 304 6.38 -15.60 -23.04
N ASN A 305 6.12 -16.80 -22.52
CA ASN A 305 6.84 -17.38 -21.39
C ASN A 305 7.23 -18.81 -21.74
N GLU A 306 8.51 -19.03 -21.98
CA GLU A 306 9.08 -20.33 -22.30
C GLU A 306 10.07 -20.72 -21.21
N GLN A 307 9.85 -21.89 -20.60
CA GLN A 307 10.63 -22.36 -19.47
C GLN A 307 11.07 -23.80 -19.64
N TYR A 308 12.25 -24.11 -19.12
CA TYR A 308 12.86 -25.43 -19.13
C TYR A 308 13.39 -25.78 -17.75
N HIS A 309 13.17 -27.01 -17.32
CA HIS A 309 13.61 -27.53 -16.03
C HIS A 309 14.23 -28.90 -16.28
N PHE A 310 15.53 -29.05 -16.05
CA PHE A 310 16.28 -30.29 -16.27
C PHE A 310 16.77 -30.86 -14.94
N PHE A 311 16.30 -32.05 -14.60
CA PHE A 311 16.71 -32.84 -13.45
C PHE A 311 17.81 -33.81 -13.90
N LEU A 312 18.99 -33.64 -13.33
CA LEU A 312 20.23 -34.26 -13.81
C LEU A 312 20.56 -35.50 -12.98
N GLU A 313 21.36 -36.41 -13.55
CA GLU A 313 21.74 -37.68 -12.90
C GLU A 313 22.48 -37.50 -11.56
N ASP A 314 23.14 -36.35 -11.35
CA ASP A 314 23.80 -35.99 -10.09
C ASP A 314 22.82 -35.45 -9.02
N GLY A 315 21.53 -35.37 -9.34
CA GLY A 315 20.48 -34.85 -8.48
C GLY A 315 20.32 -33.33 -8.53
N SER A 316 21.07 -32.61 -9.36
CA SER A 316 20.93 -31.17 -9.51
C SER A 316 19.77 -30.78 -10.46
N LEU A 317 19.25 -29.57 -10.28
CA LEU A 317 18.23 -28.94 -11.11
C LEU A 317 18.84 -27.76 -11.85
N LEU A 318 18.72 -27.78 -13.18
CA LEU A 318 18.99 -26.63 -14.03
C LEU A 318 17.68 -26.09 -14.57
N ALA A 319 17.36 -24.83 -14.23
CA ALA A 319 16.12 -24.20 -14.62
C ALA A 319 16.39 -22.91 -15.40
N LEU A 320 15.66 -22.73 -16.50
CA LEU A 320 15.85 -21.65 -17.46
C LEU A 320 14.50 -21.06 -17.88
N ARG A 321 14.49 -19.76 -18.13
CA ARG A 321 13.30 -19.03 -18.56
C ARG A 321 13.65 -17.93 -19.54
N GLN A 322 12.85 -17.85 -20.60
CA GLN A 322 12.70 -16.69 -21.47
C GLN A 322 11.30 -16.13 -21.28
N PHE A 323 11.22 -14.86 -20.90
CA PHE A 323 9.96 -14.17 -20.63
C PHE A 323 9.90 -12.86 -21.39
N LYS A 324 8.85 -12.67 -22.19
CA LYS A 324 8.67 -11.47 -23.02
C LYS A 324 7.26 -10.90 -22.89
N THR A 325 7.21 -9.58 -22.86
CA THR A 325 6.01 -8.76 -23.01
C THR A 325 6.32 -7.61 -23.97
N GLY A 326 5.35 -6.74 -24.25
CA GLY A 326 5.60 -5.51 -25.02
C GLY A 326 6.61 -4.55 -24.36
N THR A 327 6.83 -4.66 -23.04
CA THR A 327 7.69 -3.74 -22.28
C THR A 327 8.90 -4.40 -21.63
N LEU A 328 8.96 -5.73 -21.56
CA LEU A 328 10.03 -6.45 -20.86
C LEU A 328 10.46 -7.67 -21.67
N GLU A 329 11.76 -7.80 -21.89
CA GLU A 329 12.39 -9.04 -22.32
C GLU A 329 13.36 -9.48 -21.21
N HIS A 330 13.07 -10.63 -20.61
CA HIS A 330 13.77 -11.15 -19.44
C HIS A 330 14.27 -12.58 -19.69
N TYR A 331 15.51 -12.83 -19.30
CA TYR A 331 16.14 -14.14 -19.31
C TYR A 331 16.63 -14.45 -17.91
N SER A 332 16.38 -15.68 -17.46
CA SER A 332 16.95 -16.19 -16.23
C SER A 332 17.37 -17.65 -16.36
N ALA A 333 18.45 -18.01 -15.69
CA ALA A 333 18.87 -19.38 -15.52
C ALA A 333 19.61 -19.54 -14.20
N TRP A 334 19.30 -20.60 -13.45
CA TRP A 334 20.02 -20.96 -12.23
C TRP A 334 20.18 -22.47 -12.14
N TRP A 335 21.23 -22.88 -11.43
CA TRP A 335 21.58 -24.26 -11.21
C TRP A 335 21.65 -24.52 -9.71
N SER A 336 20.84 -25.46 -9.22
CA SER A 336 20.75 -25.81 -7.81
C SER A 336 21.03 -27.29 -7.55
N ASP A 337 21.59 -27.62 -6.39
CA ASP A 337 21.77 -29.00 -5.93
C ASP A 337 20.89 -29.32 -4.70
N THR A 338 20.93 -30.57 -4.24
CA THR A 338 20.18 -31.04 -3.07
C THR A 338 20.86 -30.72 -1.72
N GLN A 339 22.07 -30.13 -1.75
CA GLN A 339 22.79 -29.65 -0.56
C GLN A 339 22.47 -28.19 -0.25
N GLY A 340 21.69 -27.54 -1.13
CA GLY A 340 21.23 -26.17 -1.00
C GLY A 340 22.15 -25.12 -1.63
N ASN A 341 23.11 -25.56 -2.43
CA ASN A 341 23.86 -24.62 -3.27
C ASN A 341 22.99 -24.22 -4.46
N SER A 342 22.92 -22.91 -4.74
CA SER A 342 22.25 -22.37 -5.91
C SER A 342 23.15 -21.33 -6.57
N ARG A 343 23.35 -21.47 -7.88
CA ARG A 343 24.17 -20.56 -8.67
C ARG A 343 23.32 -19.91 -9.75
N GLU A 344 23.22 -18.59 -9.70
CA GLU A 344 22.68 -17.79 -10.80
C GLU A 344 23.66 -17.86 -12.00
N LEU A 345 23.15 -18.24 -13.16
CA LEU A 345 23.90 -18.29 -14.42
C LEU A 345 23.61 -17.05 -15.27
N VAL A 346 22.35 -16.62 -15.29
CA VAL A 346 21.84 -15.48 -16.05
C VAL A 346 20.68 -14.86 -15.29
N ASN A 347 20.60 -13.53 -15.24
CA ASN A 347 19.44 -12.78 -14.78
C ASN A 347 19.46 -11.36 -15.37
N THR A 348 18.54 -11.05 -16.27
CA THR A 348 18.54 -9.76 -16.99
C THR A 348 17.65 -8.69 -16.34
N SER A 349 17.21 -8.88 -15.08
CA SER A 349 16.29 -7.94 -14.40
C SER A 349 16.88 -6.52 -14.26
N GLU A 350 18.20 -6.37 -14.18
CA GLU A 350 18.86 -5.07 -13.98
C GLU A 350 19.68 -4.55 -15.17
N GLN A 351 19.98 -5.40 -16.15
CA GLN A 351 20.76 -5.05 -17.36
C GLN A 351 19.93 -5.35 -18.60
N GLN A 352 19.36 -4.30 -19.20
CA GLN A 352 18.57 -4.41 -20.43
C GLN A 352 19.46 -4.07 -21.63
N GLY A 353 19.65 -5.04 -22.53
CA GLY A 353 20.46 -4.93 -23.74
C GLY A 353 20.40 -6.21 -24.57
N SER A 354 20.62 -6.11 -25.89
CA SER A 354 20.44 -7.19 -26.88
C SER A 354 21.54 -8.27 -26.87
N ALA A 355 22.15 -8.59 -25.73
CA ALA A 355 23.13 -9.66 -25.66
C ALA A 355 22.41 -11.02 -25.68
N HIS A 356 22.97 -11.99 -26.41
CA HIS A 356 22.45 -13.36 -26.52
C HIS A 356 22.64 -14.12 -25.20
N HIS A 357 21.83 -13.82 -24.18
CA HIS A 357 21.96 -14.42 -22.84
C HIS A 357 21.58 -15.91 -22.83
N ILE A 358 20.50 -16.27 -23.51
CA ILE A 358 20.08 -17.66 -23.73
C ILE A 358 19.67 -17.78 -25.21
N SER A 359 20.29 -18.71 -25.93
CA SER A 359 19.90 -19.06 -27.31
C SER A 359 19.14 -20.38 -27.30
N ILE A 360 17.93 -20.41 -27.85
CA ILE A 360 17.09 -21.61 -27.95
C ILE A 360 16.84 -21.85 -29.44
N THR A 361 17.27 -23.01 -29.96
CA THR A 361 17.01 -23.45 -31.33
C THR A 361 16.35 -24.81 -31.28
N LYS A 362 15.11 -24.94 -31.77
CA LYS A 362 14.35 -26.20 -31.67
C LYS A 362 13.43 -26.44 -32.86
N ASN A 363 13.04 -27.69 -33.03
CA ASN A 363 11.94 -28.14 -33.88
C ASN A 363 10.94 -28.94 -33.01
N HIS A 364 9.98 -29.65 -33.62
CA HIS A 364 8.96 -30.42 -32.89
C HIS A 364 9.50 -31.66 -32.16
N GLN A 365 10.69 -32.14 -32.51
CA GLN A 365 11.29 -33.39 -32.00
C GLN A 365 12.50 -33.17 -31.09
N SER A 366 13.25 -32.08 -31.28
CA SER A 366 14.45 -31.82 -30.49
C SER A 366 14.85 -30.34 -30.49
N GLY A 367 15.76 -29.98 -29.60
CA GLY A 367 16.32 -28.63 -29.55
C GLY A 367 17.68 -28.55 -28.86
N THR A 368 18.29 -27.39 -28.99
CA THR A 368 19.55 -27.01 -28.38
C THR A 368 19.35 -25.67 -27.65
N ILE A 369 19.82 -25.61 -26.40
CA ILE A 369 19.89 -24.39 -25.60
C ILE A 369 21.36 -24.07 -25.31
N CYS A 370 21.81 -22.86 -25.61
CA CYS A 370 23.17 -22.42 -25.35
C CYS A 370 23.17 -21.18 -24.45
N LEU A 371 24.00 -21.19 -23.41
CA LEU A 371 24.32 -20.02 -22.57
C LEU A 371 25.79 -19.64 -22.82
N PRO A 372 26.07 -18.70 -23.74
CA PRO A 372 27.44 -18.42 -24.21
C PRO A 372 28.41 -18.05 -23.08
N GLU A 373 27.96 -17.24 -22.13
CA GLU A 373 28.79 -16.73 -21.03
C GLU A 373 29.29 -17.85 -20.08
N THR A 374 28.53 -18.95 -19.99
CA THR A 374 28.86 -20.08 -19.10
C THR A 374 29.39 -21.31 -19.85
N LYS A 375 29.49 -21.22 -21.19
CA LYS A 375 29.81 -22.34 -22.09
C LYS A 375 28.97 -23.59 -21.82
N LEU A 376 27.70 -23.37 -21.47
CA LEU A 376 26.73 -24.42 -21.20
C LEU A 376 25.91 -24.67 -22.46
N GLU A 377 25.83 -25.93 -22.89
CA GLU A 377 25.01 -26.39 -24.01
C GLU A 377 24.11 -27.53 -23.53
N ILE A 378 22.82 -27.45 -23.83
CA ILE A 378 21.83 -28.49 -23.53
C ILE A 378 21.25 -28.95 -24.86
N LYS A 379 21.35 -30.24 -25.15
CA LYS A 379 20.60 -30.88 -26.23
C LYS A 379 19.46 -31.66 -25.62
N PHE A 380 18.26 -31.54 -26.16
CA PHE A 380 17.09 -32.26 -25.67
C PHE A 380 16.24 -32.85 -26.79
N GLU A 381 15.54 -33.93 -26.51
CA GLU A 381 14.54 -34.54 -27.39
C GLU A 381 13.15 -34.48 -26.75
N VAL A 382 12.14 -34.18 -27.55
CA VAL A 382 10.74 -34.07 -27.13
C VAL A 382 10.10 -35.45 -27.22
N THR A 383 9.85 -36.06 -26.06
CA THR A 383 9.23 -37.39 -25.99
C THR A 383 7.71 -37.32 -26.02
N ASN A 384 7.14 -36.37 -25.30
CA ASN A 384 5.70 -36.16 -25.18
C ASN A 384 5.38 -34.67 -25.31
N GLN A 385 4.26 -34.36 -25.94
CA GLN A 385 3.71 -33.00 -25.97
C GLN A 385 2.21 -33.08 -25.65
N ILE A 386 1.80 -32.25 -24.70
CA ILE A 386 0.42 -32.09 -24.30
C ILE A 386 0.08 -30.62 -24.53
N THR A 387 -0.97 -30.38 -25.32
CA THR A 387 -1.46 -29.05 -25.64
C THR A 387 -2.92 -28.99 -25.27
N TRP A 388 -3.34 -27.90 -24.62
CA TRP A 388 -4.74 -27.59 -24.43
C TRP A 388 -4.98 -26.10 -24.59
N GLY A 389 -6.16 -25.77 -25.13
CA GLY A 389 -6.67 -24.41 -25.14
C GLY A 389 -7.19 -24.02 -23.76
N VAL A 390 -7.16 -22.73 -23.46
CA VAL A 390 -7.81 -22.18 -22.26
C VAL A 390 -9.34 -22.10 -22.52
N PRO A 391 -10.19 -22.67 -21.65
CA PRO A 391 -11.65 -22.61 -21.82
C PRO A 391 -12.14 -21.16 -21.98
N GLY A 392 -12.97 -20.89 -22.99
CA GLY A 392 -13.50 -19.54 -23.28
C GLY A 392 -12.64 -18.69 -24.23
N GLU A 393 -11.42 -19.14 -24.57
CA GLU A 393 -10.51 -18.47 -25.49
C GLU A 393 -10.07 -19.37 -26.64
N GLU A 394 -11.05 -20.08 -27.23
CA GLU A 394 -10.86 -20.87 -28.43
C GLU A 394 -10.25 -19.96 -29.52
N ASN A 395 -8.96 -20.15 -29.82
CA ASN A 395 -8.08 -19.41 -30.75
C ASN A 395 -7.12 -18.33 -30.17
N GLN A 396 -6.96 -18.14 -28.86
CA GLN A 396 -6.05 -17.09 -28.33
C GLN A 396 -4.95 -17.54 -27.35
N ARG A 397 -5.08 -18.69 -26.68
CA ARG A 397 -4.10 -19.21 -25.71
C ARG A 397 -3.89 -20.71 -25.89
N ASP A 398 -2.75 -21.10 -26.45
CA ASP A 398 -2.27 -22.48 -26.38
C ASP A 398 -1.23 -22.59 -25.27
N VAL A 399 -1.46 -23.50 -24.32
CA VAL A 399 -0.45 -23.88 -23.33
C VAL A 399 0.14 -25.21 -23.76
N ILE A 400 1.48 -25.23 -23.89
CA ILE A 400 2.21 -26.41 -24.30
C ILE A 400 3.02 -26.91 -23.11
N HIS A 401 2.83 -28.18 -22.78
CA HIS A 401 3.61 -28.92 -21.80
C HIS A 401 4.37 -30.05 -22.50
N GLN A 402 5.68 -30.11 -22.31
CA GLN A 402 6.53 -31.18 -22.84
C GLN A 402 7.24 -31.86 -21.68
N PRO A 403 6.59 -32.82 -21.01
CA PRO A 403 7.21 -33.64 -19.97
C PRO A 403 8.16 -34.68 -20.57
N GLN A 404 9.07 -35.19 -19.74
CA GLN A 404 9.98 -36.28 -20.10
C GLN A 404 10.90 -35.98 -21.27
N LEU A 405 11.42 -34.74 -21.36
CA LEU A 405 12.46 -34.43 -22.33
C LEU A 405 13.71 -35.26 -21.99
N SER A 406 14.24 -36.05 -22.92
CA SER A 406 15.58 -36.59 -22.72
C SER A 406 16.57 -35.44 -22.91
N CYS A 407 17.59 -35.30 -22.07
CA CYS A 407 18.57 -34.23 -22.24
C CYS A 407 20.00 -34.65 -21.98
N VAL A 408 20.92 -33.97 -22.66
CA VAL A 408 22.36 -34.05 -22.48
C VAL A 408 22.86 -32.63 -22.23
N VAL A 409 23.43 -32.40 -21.05
CA VAL A 409 23.99 -31.12 -20.64
C VAL A 409 25.51 -31.20 -20.70
N GLN A 410 26.11 -30.34 -21.51
CA GLN A 410 27.54 -30.20 -21.69
C GLN A 410 28.02 -28.92 -21.01
N THR A 411 29.07 -29.06 -20.18
CA THR A 411 29.74 -27.96 -19.49
C THR A 411 31.26 -28.09 -19.65
N GLU A 412 32.02 -27.11 -19.17
CA GLU A 412 33.48 -27.21 -19.10
C GLU A 412 33.99 -28.38 -18.23
N ARG A 413 33.16 -28.86 -17.28
CA ARG A 413 33.53 -29.92 -16.32
C ARG A 413 33.19 -31.33 -16.84
N GLY A 414 32.44 -31.43 -17.93
CA GLY A 414 32.01 -32.71 -18.49
C GLY A 414 30.59 -32.69 -19.04
N THR A 415 30.12 -33.88 -19.40
CA THR A 415 28.78 -34.12 -19.94
C THR A 415 27.98 -34.97 -18.97
N GLN A 416 26.70 -34.64 -18.80
CA GLN A 416 25.75 -35.39 -17.98
C GLN A 416 24.42 -35.55 -18.73
N LYS A 417 23.65 -36.56 -18.35
CA LYS A 417 22.29 -36.74 -18.86
C LYS A 417 21.28 -36.34 -17.79
N GLY A 418 20.04 -36.17 -18.22
CA GLY A 418 18.94 -35.92 -17.31
C GLY A 418 17.59 -36.04 -18.01
N GLU A 419 16.55 -35.76 -17.23
CA GLU A 419 15.18 -35.65 -17.68
C GLU A 419 14.71 -34.20 -17.54
N GLY A 420 14.04 -33.70 -18.57
CA GLY A 420 13.60 -32.31 -18.66
C GLY A 420 12.09 -32.16 -18.75
N TYR A 421 11.66 -30.94 -18.47
CA TYR A 421 10.30 -30.49 -18.66
C TYR A 421 10.30 -29.08 -19.23
N CYS A 422 9.55 -28.90 -20.33
CA CYS A 422 9.31 -27.58 -20.90
C CYS A 422 7.83 -27.18 -20.74
N LYS A 423 7.61 -25.91 -20.43
CA LYS A 423 6.28 -25.29 -20.51
C LYS A 423 6.36 -23.99 -21.28
N ILE A 424 5.38 -23.78 -22.16
CA ILE A 424 5.29 -22.62 -23.04
C ILE A 424 3.90 -22.03 -22.89
N TYR A 425 3.85 -20.76 -22.54
CA TYR A 425 2.64 -19.96 -22.50
C TYR A 425 2.78 -18.83 -23.51
N GLN A 426 1.87 -18.78 -24.45
CA GLN A 426 1.76 -17.67 -25.39
C GLN A 426 0.31 -17.22 -25.45
N GLY A 427 0.08 -15.93 -25.18
CA GLY A 427 -1.28 -15.38 -25.23
C GLY A 427 -1.38 -14.00 -24.62
N ASN A 428 -2.62 -13.52 -24.50
CA ASN A 428 -2.95 -12.22 -23.94
C ASN A 428 -3.40 -12.41 -22.50
N TYR A 429 -2.77 -11.74 -21.55
CA TYR A 429 -3.04 -11.87 -20.12
C TYR A 429 -3.52 -10.54 -19.53
N PRO A 430 -4.48 -10.55 -18.59
CA PRO A 430 -4.89 -9.35 -17.88
C PRO A 430 -3.74 -8.83 -17.01
N ARG A 431 -3.80 -7.53 -16.69
CA ARG A 431 -2.79 -6.81 -15.91
C ARG A 431 -2.39 -7.49 -14.61
N PHE A 432 -3.34 -8.08 -13.89
CA PHE A 432 -3.09 -8.73 -12.60
C PHE A 432 -3.01 -10.23 -12.78
N TRP A 433 -1.95 -10.81 -12.24
CA TRP A 433 -1.77 -12.25 -12.28
C TRP A 433 -1.11 -12.79 -11.00
N GLY A 434 -1.40 -14.05 -10.74
CA GLY A 434 -0.82 -14.79 -9.63
C GLY A 434 -0.84 -16.26 -9.98
N TYR A 435 0.26 -16.97 -9.80
CA TYR A 435 0.24 -18.42 -9.97
C TYR A 435 1.26 -19.14 -9.10
N HIS A 436 0.88 -20.34 -8.71
CA HIS A 436 1.73 -21.39 -8.21
C HIS A 436 1.79 -22.50 -9.26
N PHE A 437 2.98 -22.96 -9.60
CA PHE A 437 3.17 -24.10 -10.47
C PHE A 437 4.15 -25.08 -9.83
N VAL A 438 3.84 -26.37 -9.88
CA VAL A 438 4.69 -27.44 -9.35
C VAL A 438 4.87 -28.49 -10.42
N TYR A 439 6.10 -28.96 -10.60
CA TYR A 439 6.44 -30.15 -11.39
C TYR A 439 7.28 -31.08 -10.51
N ALA A 440 6.74 -32.25 -10.20
CA ALA A 440 7.34 -33.25 -9.33
C ALA A 440 7.68 -34.52 -10.12
N LEU A 441 8.89 -35.04 -9.87
CA LEU A 441 9.41 -36.27 -10.45
C LEU A 441 9.56 -37.32 -9.35
N PHE A 442 8.88 -38.44 -9.54
CA PHE A 442 8.91 -39.61 -8.65
C PHE A 442 9.46 -40.82 -9.41
N PRO A 443 10.68 -41.28 -9.11
CA PRO A 443 11.33 -42.38 -9.87
C PRO A 443 10.48 -43.64 -10.00
N ASP A 444 9.73 -43.99 -8.96
CA ASP A 444 8.94 -45.23 -8.89
C ASP A 444 7.45 -45.05 -9.24
N TYR A 445 7.02 -43.83 -9.59
CA TYR A 445 5.61 -43.52 -9.80
C TYR A 445 5.33 -42.75 -11.10
N GLY A 446 6.20 -41.79 -11.42
CA GLY A 446 6.11 -40.95 -12.61
C GLY A 446 6.09 -39.46 -12.27
N ILE A 447 5.37 -38.69 -13.06
CA ILE A 447 5.39 -37.23 -12.97
C ILE A 447 4.04 -36.73 -12.48
N ILE A 448 4.09 -35.69 -11.65
CA ILE A 448 2.93 -34.91 -11.29
C ILE A 448 3.24 -33.45 -11.61
N TRP A 449 2.34 -32.76 -12.29
CA TRP A 449 2.37 -31.31 -12.30
C TRP A 449 1.02 -30.73 -11.95
N SER A 450 1.07 -29.61 -11.25
CA SER A 450 -0.10 -28.97 -10.69
C SER A 450 0.06 -27.46 -10.77
N ALA A 451 -1.03 -26.76 -11.05
CA ALA A 451 -1.06 -25.31 -11.04
C ALA A 451 -2.29 -24.79 -10.32
N ASP A 452 -2.09 -23.68 -9.62
CA ASP A 452 -3.13 -22.80 -9.11
C ASP A 452 -2.82 -21.41 -9.63
N ALA A 453 -3.68 -20.87 -10.49
CA ALA A 453 -3.38 -19.66 -11.25
C ALA A 453 -4.61 -18.77 -11.39
N THR A 454 -4.45 -17.52 -10.98
CA THR A 454 -5.41 -16.45 -11.20
C THR A 454 -4.87 -15.48 -12.25
N PHE A 455 -5.63 -15.27 -13.32
CA PHE A 455 -5.38 -14.25 -14.32
C PHE A 455 -6.57 -13.31 -14.37
N GLY A 456 -6.43 -12.11 -13.80
CA GLY A 456 -7.56 -11.19 -13.63
C GLY A 456 -8.58 -11.77 -12.66
N GLN A 457 -9.76 -12.12 -13.16
CA GLN A 457 -10.81 -12.81 -12.38
C GLN A 457 -10.94 -14.30 -12.73
N GLU A 458 -10.20 -14.77 -13.74
CA GLU A 458 -10.24 -16.16 -14.16
C GLU A 458 -9.35 -17.01 -13.25
N ASP A 459 -9.93 -18.09 -12.73
CA ASP A 459 -9.22 -19.12 -11.97
C ASP A 459 -8.93 -20.33 -12.86
N ASN A 460 -7.70 -20.84 -12.80
CA ASN A 460 -7.19 -21.90 -13.65
C ASN A 460 -6.42 -22.93 -12.82
N ASN A 461 -7.19 -23.83 -12.20
CA ASN A 461 -6.66 -24.88 -11.34
C ASN A 461 -6.63 -26.23 -12.05
N HIS A 462 -5.49 -26.91 -11.96
CA HIS A 462 -5.38 -28.25 -12.50
C HIS A 462 -4.34 -29.08 -11.75
N PHE A 463 -4.60 -30.38 -11.68
CA PHE A 463 -3.67 -31.38 -11.19
C PHE A 463 -3.60 -32.53 -12.19
N ASN A 464 -2.40 -32.78 -12.70
CA ASN A 464 -2.15 -33.79 -13.74
C ASN A 464 -1.15 -34.82 -13.25
N ILE A 465 -1.43 -36.08 -13.54
CA ILE A 465 -0.54 -37.20 -13.27
C ILE A 465 -0.20 -37.85 -14.60
N LEU A 466 1.10 -38.00 -14.86
CA LEU A 466 1.63 -38.81 -15.93
C LEU A 466 2.31 -40.04 -15.31
N HIS A 467 1.54 -41.12 -15.18
CA HIS A 467 2.04 -42.33 -14.55
C HIS A 467 2.95 -43.11 -15.51
N THR A 468 4.16 -43.43 -15.07
CA THR A 468 5.09 -44.29 -15.81
C THR A 468 5.09 -45.67 -15.16
N SER A 469 4.18 -46.56 -15.58
CA SER A 469 4.37 -47.98 -15.24
C SER A 469 5.47 -48.54 -16.12
N GLN A 470 6.31 -49.44 -15.60
CA GLN A 470 7.44 -50.05 -16.32
C GLN A 470 7.03 -50.82 -17.60
N THR A 471 5.73 -50.94 -17.94
CA THR A 471 5.22 -51.76 -19.05
C THR A 471 4.06 -51.16 -19.87
N GLN A 472 3.59 -49.94 -19.62
CA GLN A 472 2.47 -49.33 -20.37
C GLN A 472 2.71 -47.87 -20.77
N LYS A 473 2.03 -47.43 -21.85
CA LYS A 473 2.01 -46.03 -22.32
C LYS A 473 1.60 -45.08 -21.17
N PRO A 474 2.14 -43.86 -21.13
CA PRO A 474 1.80 -42.90 -20.09
C PRO A 474 0.28 -42.62 -20.07
N ILE A 475 -0.30 -42.67 -18.88
CA ILE A 475 -1.72 -42.33 -18.66
C ILE A 475 -1.77 -40.95 -18.04
N LEU A 476 -2.45 -40.02 -18.71
CA LEU A 476 -2.75 -38.69 -18.18
C LEU A 476 -4.05 -38.73 -17.38
N LEU A 477 -3.96 -38.55 -16.07
CA LEU A 477 -5.12 -38.34 -15.20
C LEU A 477 -5.24 -36.86 -14.88
N ARG A 478 -6.46 -36.30 -14.96
CA ARG A 478 -6.73 -34.86 -14.78
C ARG A 478 -7.93 -34.63 -13.87
N THR A 479 -7.87 -33.56 -13.09
CA THR A 479 -9.02 -32.97 -12.40
C THR A 479 -8.89 -31.45 -12.38
N GLN A 480 -10.03 -30.76 -12.36
CA GLN A 480 -10.11 -29.33 -12.06
C GLN A 480 -10.46 -29.08 -10.58
N GLU A 481 -10.90 -30.11 -9.87
CA GLU A 481 -11.09 -30.09 -8.42
C GLU A 481 -9.74 -30.41 -7.75
N SER A 482 -8.86 -29.42 -7.76
CA SER A 482 -7.58 -29.46 -7.08
C SER A 482 -7.45 -28.29 -6.12
N TYR A 483 -6.63 -28.47 -5.09
CA TYR A 483 -6.38 -27.43 -4.10
C TYR A 483 -4.88 -27.29 -3.86
N HIS A 484 -4.41 -26.05 -3.78
CA HIS A 484 -3.01 -25.73 -3.54
C HIS A 484 -2.84 -25.02 -2.19
N ARG A 485 -1.73 -25.34 -1.53
CA ARG A 485 -1.15 -24.57 -0.44
C ARG A 485 0.28 -24.20 -0.82
N GLN A 486 0.91 -23.37 0.00
CA GLN A 486 2.29 -22.95 -0.19
C GLN A 486 3.27 -24.14 -0.31
N THR A 487 2.99 -25.27 0.33
CA THR A 487 3.88 -26.44 0.40
C THR A 487 3.19 -27.78 0.12
N SER A 488 1.95 -27.76 -0.37
CA SER A 488 1.23 -28.98 -0.76
C SER A 488 0.23 -28.72 -1.87
N ALA A 489 -0.11 -29.77 -2.62
CA ALA A 489 -1.19 -29.77 -3.60
C ALA A 489 -2.01 -31.05 -3.48
N TYR A 490 -3.29 -30.96 -3.79
CA TYR A 490 -4.28 -31.99 -3.57
C TYR A 490 -5.14 -32.19 -4.82
N ALA A 491 -5.54 -33.43 -5.09
CA ALA A 491 -6.55 -33.75 -6.10
C ALA A 491 -7.36 -35.01 -5.77
N CYS A 492 -8.64 -35.01 -6.13
CA CYS A 492 -9.46 -36.22 -6.22
C CYS A 492 -9.48 -36.73 -7.66
N ILE A 493 -9.06 -37.97 -7.89
CA ILE A 493 -9.10 -38.61 -9.21
C ILE A 493 -9.60 -40.04 -9.04
N GLN A 494 -10.72 -40.38 -9.69
CA GLN A 494 -11.30 -41.74 -9.69
C GLN A 494 -11.40 -42.34 -8.28
N ASP A 495 -12.05 -41.60 -7.37
CA ASP A 495 -12.29 -41.95 -5.95
C ASP A 495 -11.03 -42.10 -5.08
N LYS A 496 -9.85 -41.77 -5.59
CA LYS A 496 -8.61 -41.71 -4.83
C LYS A 496 -8.20 -40.28 -4.56
N ARG A 497 -7.67 -40.06 -3.37
CA ARG A 497 -7.10 -38.78 -2.96
C ARG A 497 -5.59 -38.78 -3.15
N TYR A 498 -5.11 -37.84 -3.93
CA TYR A 498 -3.69 -37.60 -4.17
C TYR A 498 -3.24 -36.38 -3.37
N ASN A 499 -2.25 -36.59 -2.49
CA ASN A 499 -1.62 -35.55 -1.70
C ASN A 499 -0.15 -35.44 -2.12
N LEU A 500 0.21 -34.31 -2.72
CA LEU A 500 1.59 -33.95 -3.04
C LEU A 500 2.09 -32.99 -1.97
N ASN A 501 3.14 -33.34 -1.22
CA ASN A 501 3.77 -32.47 -0.23
C ASN A 501 5.19 -32.12 -0.65
N PHE A 502 5.61 -30.88 -0.40
CA PHE A 502 6.93 -30.37 -0.75
C PHE A 502 7.44 -29.35 0.28
N ASP A 503 7.38 -29.69 1.56
CA ASP A 503 7.69 -28.76 2.66
C ASP A 503 9.16 -28.32 2.71
N LYS A 504 10.09 -29.16 2.28
CA LYS A 504 11.53 -28.90 2.44
C LYS A 504 12.16 -28.44 1.13
N ALA A 505 12.56 -27.17 1.08
CA ALA A 505 13.36 -26.64 -0.01
C ALA A 505 14.83 -27.03 0.15
N PHE A 506 15.45 -27.49 -0.94
CA PHE A 506 16.91 -27.57 -1.05
C PHE A 506 17.47 -26.17 -1.32
N ALA A 507 16.95 -25.51 -2.35
CA ALA A 507 17.42 -24.22 -2.82
C ALA A 507 16.26 -23.33 -3.27
N SER A 508 16.46 -22.01 -3.20
CA SER A 508 15.52 -21.01 -3.70
C SER A 508 16.26 -19.94 -4.48
N TRP A 509 15.60 -19.39 -5.49
CA TRP A 509 16.03 -18.24 -6.27
C TRP A 509 14.83 -17.32 -6.50
N SER A 510 15.05 -16.01 -6.46
CA SER A 510 13.98 -15.03 -6.65
C SER A 510 14.45 -13.85 -7.48
N SER A 511 13.53 -13.27 -8.25
CA SER A 511 13.78 -12.12 -9.11
C SER A 511 12.53 -11.25 -9.22
N ILE A 512 12.72 -9.94 -9.34
CA ILE A 512 11.65 -9.01 -9.65
C ILE A 512 11.63 -8.77 -11.15
N LEU A 513 10.54 -9.20 -11.80
CA LEU A 513 10.26 -8.91 -13.20
C LEU A 513 9.74 -7.49 -13.31
N ARG A 514 10.61 -6.55 -13.69
CA ARG A 514 10.32 -5.11 -13.74
C ARG A 514 10.94 -4.47 -14.97
N HIS A 515 10.20 -3.54 -15.59
CA HIS A 515 10.77 -2.58 -16.53
C HIS A 515 10.72 -1.17 -15.93
N ARG A 516 11.84 -0.43 -15.98
CA ARG A 516 12.04 0.80 -15.18
C ARG A 516 11.03 1.93 -15.43
N THR A 517 10.37 1.94 -16.59
CA THR A 517 9.41 2.99 -16.97
C THR A 517 7.98 2.47 -17.18
N SER A 518 7.72 1.19 -16.93
CA SER A 518 6.39 0.59 -17.07
C SER A 518 5.75 0.34 -15.70
N THR A 519 4.46 -0.01 -15.67
CA THR A 519 3.78 -0.43 -14.43
C THR A 519 3.90 -1.93 -14.12
N MET A 520 4.72 -2.67 -14.89
CA MET A 520 5.01 -4.09 -14.66
C MET A 520 5.94 -4.27 -13.47
N GLU A 521 5.48 -4.99 -12.46
CA GLU A 521 6.28 -5.45 -11.33
C GLU A 521 5.70 -6.78 -10.83
N SER A 522 6.45 -7.87 -11.03
CA SER A 522 6.04 -9.20 -10.56
C SER A 522 7.17 -9.87 -9.79
N ASN A 523 6.87 -10.35 -8.58
CA ASN A 523 7.79 -11.12 -7.78
C ASN A 523 7.78 -12.58 -8.23
N LEU A 524 8.90 -13.07 -8.74
CA LEU A 524 9.10 -14.45 -9.17
C LEU A 524 9.97 -15.19 -8.15
N ILE A 525 9.48 -16.34 -7.69
CA ILE A 525 10.17 -17.23 -6.75
C ILE A 525 10.19 -18.63 -7.33
N LEU A 526 11.37 -19.25 -7.28
CA LEU A 526 11.66 -20.55 -7.86
C LEU A 526 12.38 -21.39 -6.82
N GLU A 527 11.95 -22.63 -6.65
CA GLU A 527 12.41 -23.48 -5.56
C GLU A 527 12.67 -24.89 -6.08
N TYR A 528 13.80 -25.47 -5.69
CA TYR A 528 14.07 -26.90 -5.82
C TYR A 528 13.82 -27.56 -4.48
N ARG A 529 12.92 -28.55 -4.43
CA ARG A 529 12.39 -29.08 -3.16
C ARG A 529 12.34 -30.61 -3.17
N GLU A 530 12.34 -31.18 -1.97
CA GLU A 530 11.96 -32.57 -1.74
C GLU A 530 10.45 -32.71 -1.94
N ALA A 531 10.00 -33.81 -2.53
CA ALA A 531 8.58 -34.08 -2.76
C ALA A 531 8.18 -35.46 -2.24
N THR A 532 7.01 -35.55 -1.61
CA THR A 532 6.39 -36.83 -1.23
C THR A 532 4.99 -36.93 -1.81
N LEU A 533 4.66 -38.12 -2.31
CA LEU A 533 3.34 -38.44 -2.81
C LEU A 533 2.66 -39.40 -1.85
N ALA A 534 1.47 -39.04 -1.40
CA ALA A 534 0.58 -39.94 -0.68
C ALA A 534 -0.73 -40.14 -1.43
N ILE A 535 -1.21 -41.39 -1.46
CA ILE A 535 -2.51 -41.76 -2.01
C ILE A 535 -3.35 -42.30 -0.86
N ASP A 536 -4.52 -41.72 -0.64
CA ASP A 536 -5.43 -42.05 0.47
C ASP A 536 -4.70 -42.05 1.84
N ASP A 537 -3.90 -40.99 2.05
CA ASP A 537 -3.04 -40.74 3.22
C ASP A 537 -1.92 -41.77 3.46
N GLN A 538 -1.65 -42.65 2.50
CA GLN A 538 -0.50 -43.55 2.53
C GLN A 538 0.60 -43.01 1.61
N GLU A 539 1.80 -42.76 2.14
CA GLU A 539 2.96 -42.37 1.34
C GLU A 539 3.31 -43.51 0.37
N VAL A 540 3.34 -43.20 -0.93
CA VAL A 540 3.60 -44.17 -2.01
C VAL A 540 4.92 -43.92 -2.73
N SER A 541 5.44 -42.69 -2.70
CA SER A 541 6.70 -42.37 -3.36
C SER A 541 7.34 -41.09 -2.81
N LYS A 542 8.67 -41.01 -2.95
CA LYS A 542 9.47 -39.81 -2.67
C LYS A 542 10.25 -39.42 -3.91
N GLY A 543 10.47 -38.13 -4.07
CA GLY A 543 11.13 -37.59 -5.23
C GLY A 543 11.53 -36.14 -4.99
N VAL A 544 11.60 -35.40 -6.09
CA VAL A 544 11.97 -33.99 -6.07
C VAL A 544 10.97 -33.20 -6.89
N CYS A 545 10.83 -31.92 -6.60
CA CYS A 545 10.02 -31.03 -7.42
C CYS A 545 10.66 -29.68 -7.64
N PHE A 546 10.32 -29.11 -8.79
CA PHE A 546 10.44 -27.71 -9.07
C PHE A 546 9.13 -27.02 -8.70
N LYS A 547 9.22 -25.96 -7.88
CA LYS A 547 8.09 -25.09 -7.55
C LYS A 547 8.37 -23.67 -8.02
N GLU A 548 7.39 -23.09 -8.69
CA GLU A 548 7.37 -21.71 -9.14
C GLU A 548 6.21 -20.97 -8.49
N SER A 549 6.44 -19.71 -8.16
CA SER A 549 5.42 -18.81 -7.68
C SER A 549 5.67 -17.43 -8.27
N CYS A 550 4.65 -16.81 -8.85
CA CYS A 550 4.75 -15.47 -9.40
C CYS A 550 3.50 -14.66 -9.08
N PHE A 551 3.68 -13.45 -8.53
CA PHE A 551 2.57 -12.56 -8.18
C PHE A 551 2.93 -11.12 -8.50
N GLY A 552 1.98 -10.38 -9.07
CA GLY A 552 2.11 -8.95 -9.29
C GLY A 552 1.36 -8.46 -10.52
N THR A 553 1.97 -7.54 -11.25
CA THR A 553 1.40 -6.92 -12.45
C THR A 553 2.26 -7.14 -13.69
N ILE A 554 1.60 -7.20 -14.84
CA ILE A 554 2.19 -7.05 -16.18
C ILE A 554 1.70 -5.72 -16.78
N ALA A 555 2.53 -5.07 -17.61
CA ALA A 555 2.28 -3.70 -18.09
C ALA A 555 1.36 -3.62 -19.31
#